data_AF-A0A365QSD4-F1
#
_entry.id   AF-A0A365QSD4-F1
#
_cell.length_a   1.000
_cell.length_b   1.000
_cell.length_c   1.000
_cell.angle_alpha   90.00
_cell.angle_beta   90.00
_cell.angle_gamma   90.00
#
_symmetry.space_group_name_H-M   'P 1'
#
loop_
_entity.id
_entity.type
_entity.pdbx_description
1 polymer ?
#
loop_
_entity_poly.entity_id
_entity_poly.type
_entity_poly.pdbx_seq_one_letter_code
_entity_poly.pdbx_strand_id
1 'polypeptide(L)'
;MNKSTRDVASRHLSLDSQALTHAAPIVRQLDNALRILRIKQLVERTNLSRATLYVLMASDPTFPKKIKLTARSIGFLESEVDAWIAARAELRNAA
;
A
#
# COMPACT_ATOMS: atom_id res chain seq x y z
N MET A 1 -29.49 28.29 55.68
CA MET A 1 -30.54 28.38 54.64
C MET A 1 -29.89 28.40 53.27
N ASN A 2 -30.19 27.40 52.46
CA ASN A 2 -29.63 27.17 51.11
C ASN A 2 -30.17 28.16 50.07
N LYS A 3 -29.37 28.37 49.00
CA LYS A 3 -29.67 28.29 47.55
C LYS A 3 -28.49 28.92 46.79
N SER A 4 -27.58 28.16 46.19
CA SER A 4 -27.62 27.69 44.79
C SER A 4 -28.05 28.78 43.80
N THR A 5 -27.19 29.14 42.84
CA THR A 5 -27.49 29.22 41.39
C THR A 5 -26.40 30.01 40.59
N ARG A 6 -25.75 29.28 39.66
CA ARG A 6 -25.04 29.66 38.41
C ARG A 6 -23.65 30.29 38.53
N ASP A 7 -22.57 29.59 38.17
CA ASP A 7 -22.15 29.13 36.82
C ASP A 7 -21.71 30.29 35.93
N VAL A 8 -20.40 30.53 35.82
CA VAL A 8 -19.78 30.89 34.54
C VAL A 8 -18.29 30.51 34.52
N ALA A 9 -17.93 29.77 33.47
CA ALA A 9 -16.61 29.74 32.84
C ALA A 9 -15.53 28.81 33.43
N SER A 10 -15.83 27.51 33.40
CA SER A 10 -14.88 26.57 32.79
C SER A 10 -14.56 27.05 31.36
N ARG A 11 -13.32 27.47 31.10
CA ARG A 11 -12.73 27.43 29.75
C ARG A 11 -11.38 26.73 29.83
N HIS A 12 -11.50 25.42 29.94
CA HIS A 12 -10.84 24.44 29.08
C HIS A 12 -10.10 25.10 27.90
N LEU A 13 -8.79 25.31 28.03
CA LEU A 13 -7.92 25.52 26.88
C LEU A 13 -7.21 24.18 26.61
N SER A 14 -7.97 23.22 26.05
CA SER A 14 -7.38 22.21 25.19
C SER A 14 -6.78 22.99 24.03
N LEU A 15 -5.47 23.14 24.03
CA LEU A 15 -4.77 23.46 22.80
C LEU A 15 -4.70 22.16 22.02
N ASP A 16 -5.41 22.16 20.89
CA ASP A 16 -5.67 21.04 20.01
C ASP A 16 -4.42 20.23 19.69
N SER A 17 -4.37 19.01 20.22
CA SER A 17 -3.36 18.00 19.92
C SER A 17 -3.59 17.33 18.55
N GLN A 18 -4.17 18.05 17.57
CA GLN A 18 -4.65 17.48 16.31
C GLN A 18 -4.15 18.19 15.05
N ALA A 19 -2.89 18.63 15.03
CA ALA A 19 -2.31 19.22 13.82
C ALA A 19 -0.94 18.62 13.43
N LEU A 20 -0.79 17.29 13.48
CA LEU A 20 0.45 16.63 13.03
C LEU A 20 0.27 15.32 12.23
N THR A 21 -0.91 15.04 11.64
CA THR A 21 -1.22 13.65 11.23
C THR A 21 -1.43 13.38 9.72
N HIS A 22 -1.40 14.32 8.76
CA HIS A 22 -1.87 13.98 7.40
C HIS A 22 -1.03 14.35 6.17
N ALA A 23 0.18 14.89 6.29
CA ALA A 23 1.02 15.16 5.10
C ALA A 23 1.86 13.93 4.65
N ALA A 24 2.22 13.03 5.56
CA ALA A 24 3.08 11.88 5.28
C ALA A 24 2.47 10.71 4.45
N PRO A 25 1.14 10.41 4.48
CA PRO A 25 0.63 9.25 3.75
C PRO A 25 0.60 9.46 2.22
N ILE A 26 0.48 10.69 1.74
CA ILE A 26 0.29 10.97 0.30
C ILE A 26 1.56 10.71 -0.51
N VAL A 27 2.73 11.07 0.03
CA VAL A 27 4.00 10.94 -0.71
C VAL A 27 4.38 9.47 -0.90
N ARG A 28 4.26 8.65 0.16
CA ARG A 28 4.67 7.23 0.14
C ARG A 28 3.85 6.36 -0.81
N GLN A 29 2.57 6.68 -1.03
CA GLN A 29 1.71 5.93 -1.95
C GLN A 29 2.05 6.20 -3.42
N LEU A 30 2.43 7.43 -3.77
CA LEU A 30 2.84 7.77 -5.14
C LEU A 30 4.17 7.10 -5.51
N ASP A 31 5.09 6.98 -4.54
CA ASP A 31 6.38 6.34 -4.75
C ASP A 31 6.23 4.86 -5.15
N ASN A 32 5.30 4.14 -4.52
CA ASN A 32 5.02 2.75 -4.84
C ASN A 32 4.30 2.59 -6.19
N ALA A 33 3.39 3.52 -6.51
CA ALA A 33 2.63 3.50 -7.76
C ALA A 33 3.51 3.61 -9.02
N LEU A 34 4.65 4.30 -8.93
CA LEU A 34 5.56 4.54 -10.06
C LEU A 34 6.86 3.72 -9.98
N ARG A 35 7.05 2.96 -8.90
CA ARG A 35 8.27 2.16 -8.71
C ARG A 35 8.23 0.89 -9.55
N ILE A 36 9.37 0.60 -10.18
CA ILE A 36 9.52 -0.57 -11.06
C ILE A 36 10.38 -1.63 -10.38
N LEU A 37 9.82 -2.83 -10.22
CA LEU A 37 10.51 -4.00 -9.73
C LEU A 37 11.22 -4.75 -10.86
N ARG A 38 12.51 -5.03 -10.65
CA ARG A 38 13.26 -6.00 -11.47
C ARG A 38 12.95 -7.43 -11.01
N ILE A 39 13.28 -8.43 -11.83
CA ILE A 39 13.00 -9.85 -11.52
C ILE A 39 13.51 -10.30 -10.14
N LYS A 40 14.68 -9.81 -9.69
CA LYS A 40 15.22 -10.11 -8.35
C LYS A 40 14.31 -9.56 -7.25
N GLN A 41 13.85 -8.32 -7.40
CA GLN A 41 12.94 -7.67 -6.45
C GLN A 41 11.55 -8.32 -6.48
N LEU A 42 11.08 -8.74 -7.65
CA LEU A 42 9.83 -9.47 -7.78
C LEU A 42 9.87 -10.80 -7.01
N VAL A 43 10.97 -11.56 -7.15
CA VAL A 43 11.19 -12.79 -6.38
C VAL A 43 11.16 -12.54 -4.88
N GLU A 44 11.85 -11.49 -4.41
CA GLU A 44 11.87 -11.12 -3.00
C GLU A 44 10.47 -10.71 -2.50
N ARG A 45 9.71 -9.96 -3.32
CA ARG A 45 8.36 -9.49 -2.99
C ARG A 45 7.33 -10.62 -2.94
N THR A 46 7.35 -11.56 -3.90
CA THR A 46 6.37 -12.65 -3.97
C THR A 46 6.80 -13.91 -3.23
N ASN A 47 8.08 -14.00 -2.82
CA ASN A 47 8.71 -15.22 -2.29
C ASN A 47 8.52 -16.45 -3.18
N LEU A 48 8.52 -16.25 -4.51
CA LEU A 48 8.37 -17.32 -5.50
C LEU A 48 9.66 -17.48 -6.30
N SER A 49 9.95 -18.71 -6.70
CA SER A 49 11.09 -18.98 -7.56
C SER A 49 10.93 -18.26 -8.92
N ARG A 50 12.06 -17.94 -9.56
CA ARG A 50 12.06 -17.33 -10.90
C ARG A 50 11.31 -18.19 -11.92
N ALA A 51 11.46 -19.52 -11.84
CA ALA A 51 10.78 -20.45 -12.74
C ALA A 51 9.26 -20.35 -12.58
N THR A 52 8.77 -20.32 -11.34
CA THR A 52 7.34 -20.15 -11.03
C THR A 52 6.82 -18.82 -11.56
N LEU A 53 7.56 -17.73 -11.39
CA LEU A 53 7.18 -16.42 -11.93
C LEU A 53 7.06 -16.45 -13.46
N TYR A 54 8.01 -17.07 -14.17
CA TYR A 54 7.91 -17.18 -15.62
C TYR A 54 6.70 -18.02 -16.07
N VAL A 55 6.35 -19.08 -15.33
CA VAL A 55 5.13 -19.86 -15.60
C VAL A 55 3.90 -18.98 -15.39
N LEU A 56 3.79 -18.29 -14.24
CA LEU A 56 2.67 -17.38 -13.97
C LEU A 56 2.52 -16.30 -15.03
N MET A 57 3.64 -15.70 -15.46
CA MET A 57 3.64 -14.72 -16.55
C MET A 57 3.12 -15.26 -17.88
N ALA A 58 3.17 -16.57 -18.10
CA ALA A 58 2.70 -17.22 -19.32
C ALA A 58 1.28 -17.78 -19.18
N SER A 59 0.92 -18.27 -17.99
CA SER A 59 -0.34 -19.00 -17.77
C SER A 59 -1.42 -18.20 -17.06
N ASP A 60 -1.06 -17.24 -16.21
CA ASP A 60 -1.99 -16.48 -15.38
C ASP A 60 -2.25 -15.09 -15.97
N PRO A 61 -3.44 -14.83 -16.54
CA PRO A 61 -3.77 -13.53 -17.11
C PRO A 61 -3.91 -12.41 -16.06
N THR A 62 -4.04 -12.76 -14.78
CA THR A 62 -4.13 -11.80 -13.68
C THR A 62 -2.76 -11.34 -13.19
N PHE A 63 -1.69 -12.02 -13.63
CA PHE A 63 -0.33 -11.69 -13.22
C PHE A 63 0.10 -10.31 -13.77
N PRO A 64 0.86 -9.51 -12.99
CA PRO A 64 1.33 -8.18 -13.41
C PRO A 64 2.03 -8.18 -14.77
N LYS A 65 1.76 -7.17 -15.59
CA LYS A 65 2.29 -7.12 -16.95
C LYS A 65 3.74 -6.66 -16.94
N LYS A 66 4.58 -7.36 -17.70
CA LYS A 66 5.98 -6.96 -17.87
C LYS A 66 6.07 -5.66 -18.68
N ILE A 67 6.83 -4.72 -18.16
CA ILE A 67 7.22 -3.47 -18.82
C ILE A 67 8.63 -3.67 -19.38
N LYS A 68 8.80 -3.46 -20.70
CA LYS A 68 10.12 -3.42 -21.32
C LYS A 68 10.76 -2.06 -21.00
N LEU A 69 11.85 -2.09 -20.25
CA LEU A 69 12.63 -0.89 -19.92
C LEU A 69 13.72 -0.63 -20.96
N THR A 70 14.40 -1.70 -21.39
CA THR A 70 15.39 -1.66 -22.47
C THR A 70 15.31 -2.96 -23.29
N ALA A 71 16.12 -3.09 -24.35
CA ALA A 71 16.18 -4.28 -25.19
C ALA A 71 16.39 -5.60 -24.41
N ARG A 72 17.11 -5.55 -23.28
CA ARG A 72 17.43 -6.74 -22.45
C ARG A 72 16.79 -6.71 -21.06
N SER A 73 16.07 -5.64 -20.74
CA SER A 73 15.59 -5.39 -19.39
C SER A 73 14.08 -5.29 -19.34
N ILE A 74 13.49 -6.10 -18.47
CA ILE A 74 12.08 -6.01 -18.09
C ILE A 74 11.95 -5.57 -16.62
N GLY A 75 10.79 -5.02 -16.30
CA GLY A 75 10.35 -4.72 -14.94
C GLY A 75 8.84 -4.84 -14.81
N PHE A 76 8.34 -4.62 -13.60
CA PHE A 76 6.91 -4.69 -13.25
C PHE A 76 6.58 -3.51 -12.34
N LEU A 77 5.37 -2.97 -12.43
CA LEU A 77 4.94 -1.95 -11.46
C LEU A 77 4.76 -2.60 -10.09
N GLU A 78 5.35 -1.99 -9.07
CA GLU A 78 5.25 -2.48 -7.70
C GLU A 78 3.81 -2.48 -7.21
N SER A 79 3.03 -1.45 -7.57
CA SER A 79 1.59 -1.38 -7.31
C SER A 79 0.77 -2.52 -7.92
N GLU A 80 1.08 -2.94 -9.16
CA GLU A 80 0.39 -4.08 -9.78
C GLU A 80 0.72 -5.39 -9.06
N VAL A 81 1.98 -5.56 -8.65
CA VAL A 81 2.43 -6.73 -7.88
C VAL A 81 1.76 -6.78 -6.52
N ASP A 82 1.72 -5.66 -5.80
CA ASP A 82 1.06 -5.56 -4.51
C ASP A 82 -0.45 -5.84 -4.63
N ALA A 83 -1.11 -5.29 -5.66
CA ALA A 83 -2.51 -5.55 -5.94
C ALA A 83 -2.78 -7.03 -6.24
N TRP A 84 -1.91 -7.68 -7.01
CA TRP A 84 -2.01 -9.12 -7.29
C TRP A 84 -1.87 -9.96 -6.02
N ILE A 85 -0.92 -9.62 -5.14
CA ILE A 85 -0.75 -10.30 -3.84
C ILE A 85 -2.00 -10.11 -2.97
N ALA A 86 -2.53 -8.88 -2.89
CA ALA A 86 -3.73 -8.56 -2.13
C ALA A 86 -4.94 -9.35 -2.62
N ALA A 87 -5.18 -9.40 -3.94
CA ALA A 87 -6.26 -10.17 -4.53
C ALA A 87 -6.18 -11.66 -4.16
N ARG A 88 -4.98 -12.26 -4.11
CA ARG A 88 -4.83 -13.66 -3.66
C ARG A 88 -5.12 -13.84 -2.18
N ALA A 89 -4.76 -12.87 -1.35
CA ALA A 89 -5.10 -12.89 0.07
C ALA A 89 -6.61 -12.78 0.30
N GLU A 90 -7.30 -11.96 -0.49
CA GLU A 90 -8.76 -11.82 -0.47
C GLU A 90 -9.45 -13.11 -0.93
N LEU A 91 -9.01 -13.71 -2.04
CA LEU A 91 -9.54 -15.00 -2.52
C LEU A 91 -9.41 -16.11 -1.47
N ARG A 92 -8.31 -16.12 -0.70
CA ARG A 92 -8.12 -17.05 0.43
C ARG A 92 -9.13 -16.79 1.55
N ASN A 93 -9.42 -15.52 1.85
CA ASN A 93 -10.32 -15.15 2.95
C ASN A 93 -11.80 -15.31 2.59
N ALA A 94 -12.15 -15.30 1.30
CA ALA A 94 -13.51 -15.46 0.80
C ALA A 94 -13.93 -16.93 0.63
N ALA A 95 -12.99 -17.88 0.78
CA ALA A 95 -13.22 -19.33 0.74
C ALA A 95 -13.25 -19.93 2.15
#